data_AF-A0A833LJ32-F1
#
_entry.id   AF-A0A833LJ32-F1
#
_cell.length_a   1.000
_cell.length_b   1.000
_cell.length_c   1.000
_cell.angle_alpha   90.00
_cell.angle_beta   90.00
_cell.angle_gamma   90.00
#
_symmetry.space_group_name_H-M   'P 1'
#
loop_
_entity.id
_entity.type
_entity.pdbx_description
1 polymer ?
#
loop_
_entity_poly.entity_id
_entity_poly.type
_entity_poly.pdbx_seq_one_letter_code
_entity_poly.pdbx_strand_id
1 'polypeptide(L)'
;DLGCPPISAFWKITFPLSLPGVVAGCFLVFIPVTGEFVIPDLLGGSDTLMIGKTLWSEFFNNRDWPIASAVAVILLLVLVVPIVVFQNLETRRAEREA
;
A
#
# COMPACT_ATOMS: atom_id res chain seq x y z
N ASP A 1 -10.66 -9.50 38.43
CA ASP A 1 -10.85 -9.80 37.00
C ASP A 1 -12.22 -9.29 36.61
N LEU A 2 -12.35 -8.31 35.71
CA LEU A 2 -13.60 -7.54 35.49
C LEU A 2 -14.75 -8.35 34.85
N GLY A 3 -14.71 -9.69 34.91
CA GLY A 3 -15.72 -10.58 34.30
C GLY A 3 -15.77 -10.49 32.77
N CYS A 4 -14.76 -9.89 32.13
CA CYS A 4 -14.74 -9.67 30.70
C CYS A 4 -14.28 -10.96 29.97
N PRO A 5 -15.09 -11.52 29.05
CA PRO A 5 -14.65 -12.67 28.28
C PRO A 5 -13.46 -12.29 27.37
N PRO A 6 -12.52 -13.23 27.12
CA PRO A 6 -11.26 -12.93 26.43
C PRO A 6 -11.46 -12.34 25.02
N ILE A 7 -12.52 -12.72 24.32
CA ILE A 7 -12.89 -12.16 23.02
C ILE A 7 -13.26 -10.67 23.17
N SER A 8 -14.02 -10.30 24.21
CA SER A 8 -14.39 -8.90 24.44
C SER A 8 -13.18 -8.07 24.89
N ALA A 9 -12.27 -8.65 25.68
CA ALA A 9 -11.02 -8.01 26.06
C ALA A 9 -10.11 -7.74 24.85
N PHE A 10 -10.00 -8.69 23.92
CA PHE A 10 -9.23 -8.51 22.69
C PHE A 10 -9.73 -7.31 21.88
N TRP A 11 -11.02 -7.26 21.56
CA TRP A 11 -11.57 -6.18 20.72
C TRP A 11 -11.61 -4.82 21.41
N LYS A 12 -11.78 -4.78 22.74
CA LYS A 12 -11.87 -3.52 23.49
C LYS A 12 -10.52 -2.96 23.94
N ILE A 13 -9.52 -3.81 24.11
CA ILE A 13 -8.23 -3.44 24.70
C ILE A 13 -7.09 -3.75 23.73
N THR A 14 -6.88 -5.03 23.41
CA THR A 14 -5.71 -5.46 22.63
C THR A 14 -5.70 -4.89 21.22
N PHE A 15 -6.83 -4.95 20.52
CA PHE A 15 -6.98 -4.46 19.15
C PHE A 15 -6.76 -2.95 19.02
N PRO A 16 -7.45 -2.08 19.78
CA PRO A 16 -7.23 -0.64 19.68
C PRO A 16 -5.81 -0.24 20.10
N LEU A 17 -5.22 -0.93 21.10
CA LEU A 17 -3.85 -0.67 21.52
C LEU A 17 -2.81 -1.14 20.48
N SER A 18 -3.14 -2.14 19.67
CA SER A 18 -2.25 -2.65 18.61
C SER A 18 -2.41 -1.96 17.25
N LEU A 19 -3.42 -1.10 17.08
CA LEU A 19 -3.64 -0.29 15.86
C LEU A 19 -2.38 0.36 15.29
N PRO A 20 -1.51 1.07 16.06
CA PRO A 20 -0.29 1.65 15.50
C PRO A 20 0.64 0.60 14.88
N GLY A 21 0.73 -0.59 15.48
CA GLY A 21 1.51 -1.71 14.96
C GLY A 21 0.88 -2.37 13.72
N VAL A 22 -0.45 -2.53 13.72
CA VAL A 22 -1.20 -3.03 12.55
C VAL A 22 -0.97 -2.11 11.35
N VAL A 23 -1.05 -0.82 11.57
CA VAL A 23 -0.87 0.18 10.51
C VAL A 23 0.57 0.16 9.98
N ALA A 24 1.57 0.11 10.85
CA ALA A 24 2.97 -0.06 10.45
C ALA A 24 3.18 -1.34 9.61
N GLY A 25 2.56 -2.46 10.02
CA GLY A 25 2.58 -3.72 9.27
C GLY A 25 1.91 -3.61 7.90
N CYS A 26 0.78 -2.89 7.80
CA CYS A 26 0.13 -2.63 6.53
C CYS A 26 1.04 -1.85 5.57
N PHE A 27 1.76 -0.83 6.04
CA PHE A 27 2.72 -0.11 5.21
C PHE A 27 3.90 -0.97 4.76
N LEU A 28 4.40 -1.82 5.65
CA LEU A 28 5.48 -2.76 5.34
C LEU A 28 5.12 -3.68 4.17
N VAL A 29 3.85 -4.10 4.06
CA VAL A 29 3.35 -4.94 2.95
C VAL A 29 2.90 -4.12 1.74
N PHE A 30 2.31 -2.94 1.94
CA PHE A 30 1.77 -2.10 0.85
C PHE A 30 2.87 -1.60 -0.09
N ILE A 31 4.02 -1.20 0.46
CA ILE A 31 5.17 -0.69 -0.32
C ILE A 31 5.66 -1.74 -1.34
N PRO A 32 6.04 -2.97 -0.95
CA PRO A 32 6.49 -3.98 -1.90
C PRO A 32 5.37 -4.42 -2.84
N VAL A 33 4.15 -4.70 -2.34
CA VAL A 33 3.04 -5.19 -3.18
C VAL A 33 2.69 -4.23 -4.31
N THR A 34 2.74 -2.91 -4.07
CA THR A 34 2.44 -1.92 -5.11
C THR A 34 3.49 -1.89 -6.23
N GLY A 35 4.75 -2.23 -5.91
CA GLY A 35 5.86 -2.28 -6.87
C GLY A 35 6.14 -3.66 -7.44
N GLU A 36 5.41 -4.69 -6.99
CA GLU A 36 5.65 -6.08 -7.34
C GLU A 36 4.79 -6.43 -8.58
N PHE A 37 5.47 -6.66 -9.71
CA PHE A 37 4.83 -6.99 -10.99
C PHE A 37 5.24 -8.36 -11.53
N VAL A 38 6.16 -9.05 -10.87
CA VAL A 38 6.84 -10.24 -11.40
C VAL A 38 6.08 -11.51 -11.01
N ILE A 39 5.72 -11.66 -9.74
CA ILE A 39 4.94 -12.77 -9.20
C ILE A 39 3.56 -12.84 -9.86
N PRO A 40 2.78 -11.75 -9.98
CA PRO A 40 1.46 -11.84 -10.61
C PRO A 40 1.52 -11.90 -12.14
N ASP A 41 2.60 -11.50 -12.80
CA ASP A 41 2.80 -11.81 -14.23
C ASP A 41 3.10 -13.30 -14.45
N LEU A 42 3.87 -13.92 -13.54
CA LEU A 42 4.15 -15.35 -13.56
C LEU A 42 2.95 -16.22 -13.14
N LEU A 43 2.10 -15.76 -12.22
CA LEU A 43 0.92 -16.50 -11.74
C LEU A 43 -0.38 -16.17 -12.49
N GLY A 44 -0.52 -14.98 -13.07
CA GLY A 44 -1.77 -14.48 -13.66
C GLY A 44 -2.05 -14.94 -15.09
N GLY A 45 -1.03 -15.43 -15.81
CA GLY A 45 -1.17 -15.84 -17.22
C GLY A 45 -1.18 -14.66 -18.19
N SER A 46 -1.27 -14.94 -19.50
CA SER A 46 -1.10 -13.94 -20.56
C SER A 46 -2.17 -12.83 -20.59
N ASP A 47 -3.35 -13.09 -20.02
CA ASP A 47 -4.53 -12.21 -20.10
C ASP A 47 -4.72 -11.27 -18.90
N THR A 48 -3.85 -11.32 -17.89
CA THR A 48 -3.88 -10.34 -16.81
C THR A 48 -3.13 -9.07 -17.23
N LEU A 49 -3.88 -8.06 -17.65
CA LEU A 49 -3.36 -6.71 -17.88
C LEU A 49 -2.93 -6.11 -16.53
N MET A 50 -1.65 -6.23 -16.21
CA MET A 50 -1.04 -5.56 -15.08
C MET A 50 -0.42 -4.23 -15.51
N ILE A 51 -0.54 -3.20 -14.68
CA ILE A 51 0.04 -1.88 -14.95
C ILE A 51 1.55 -1.97 -15.26
N GLY A 52 2.28 -2.89 -14.62
CA GLY A 52 3.69 -3.16 -14.92
C GLY A 52 3.95 -3.73 -16.31
N LYS A 53 3.09 -4.64 -16.78
CA LYS A 53 3.16 -5.24 -18.13
C LYS A 53 2.83 -4.21 -19.22
N THR A 54 1.84 -3.35 -18.96
CA THR A 54 1.51 -2.23 -19.86
C THR A 54 2.68 -1.27 -19.97
N LEU A 55 3.30 -0.86 -18.85
CA LEU A 55 4.51 -0.03 -18.86
C LEU A 55 5.63 -0.64 -19.69
N TRP A 56 5.92 -1.93 -19.50
CA TRP A 56 6.96 -2.62 -20.24
C TRP A 56 6.67 -2.67 -21.75
N SER A 57 5.44 -2.98 -22.15
CA SER A 57 5.02 -3.00 -23.56
C SER A 57 5.11 -1.62 -24.20
N GLU A 58 4.62 -0.58 -23.54
CA GLU A 58 4.66 0.79 -24.07
C GLU A 58 6.10 1.34 -24.18
N PHE A 59 6.97 1.03 -23.21
CA PHE A 59 8.39 1.43 -23.25
C PHE A 59 9.19 0.70 -24.32
N PHE A 60 9.10 -0.63 -24.39
CA PHE A 60 10.03 -1.46 -25.19
C PHE A 60 9.45 -1.91 -26.53
N ASN A 61 8.15 -2.17 -26.61
CA ASN A 61 7.52 -2.72 -27.80
C ASN A 61 7.00 -1.60 -28.72
N ASN A 62 6.33 -0.60 -28.13
CA ASN A 62 5.75 0.53 -28.88
C ASN A 62 6.70 1.75 -29.00
N ARG A 63 7.73 1.86 -28.13
CA ARG A 63 8.62 3.04 -27.99
C ARG A 63 7.87 4.36 -27.74
N ASP A 64 6.72 4.29 -27.08
CA ASP A 64 5.92 5.46 -26.76
C ASP A 64 6.29 6.05 -25.39
N TRP A 65 7.46 6.69 -25.35
CA TRP A 65 8.00 7.37 -24.16
C TRP A 65 7.01 8.30 -23.43
N PRO A 66 6.13 9.07 -24.11
CA PRO A 66 5.18 9.94 -23.42
C PRO A 66 4.13 9.17 -22.61
N ILE A 67 3.54 8.12 -23.18
CA ILE A 67 2.53 7.28 -22.51
C ILE A 67 3.18 6.54 -21.35
N ALA A 68 4.36 5.97 -21.60
CA ALA A 68 5.09 5.22 -20.59
C ALA A 68 5.49 6.12 -19.39
N SER A 69 5.88 7.37 -19.64
CA SER A 69 6.15 8.35 -18.58
C SER A 69 4.89 8.72 -17.79
N ALA A 70 3.75 8.87 -18.46
CA ALA A 70 2.48 9.16 -17.78
C ALA A 70 2.06 8.03 -16.83
N VAL A 71 2.15 6.77 -17.27
CA VAL A 71 1.81 5.62 -16.44
C VAL A 71 2.78 5.48 -15.26
N ALA A 72 4.08 5.75 -15.46
CA ALA A 72 5.08 5.74 -14.39
C ALA A 72 4.79 6.81 -13.31
N VAL A 73 4.40 8.03 -13.72
CA VAL A 73 4.02 9.10 -12.78
C VAL A 73 2.75 8.72 -12.01
N ILE A 74 1.76 8.12 -12.67
CA ILE A 74 0.54 7.65 -12.00
C ILE A 74 0.87 6.58 -10.95
N LEU A 75 1.69 5.60 -11.28
CA LEU A 75 2.16 4.60 -10.31
C LEU A 75 2.87 5.24 -9.12
N LEU A 76 3.74 6.22 -9.38
CA LEU A 76 4.45 6.94 -8.33
C LEU A 76 3.47 7.67 -7.41
N LEU A 77 2.44 8.32 -7.95
CA LEU A 77 1.41 8.98 -7.13
C LEU A 77 0.62 7.97 -6.29
N VAL A 78 0.25 6.82 -6.85
CA VAL A 78 -0.44 5.75 -6.13
C VAL A 78 0.39 5.23 -4.95
N LEU A 79 1.72 5.18 -5.09
CA LEU A 79 2.61 4.76 -4.01
C LEU A 79 2.85 5.87 -2.98
N VAL A 80 3.16 7.09 -3.42
CA VAL A 80 3.62 8.19 -2.56
C VAL A 80 2.47 8.87 -1.81
N VAL A 81 1.32 9.10 -2.46
CA VAL A 81 0.21 9.86 -1.87
C VAL A 81 -0.31 9.22 -0.57
N PRO A 82 -0.60 7.90 -0.51
CA PRO A 82 -1.10 7.27 0.72
C PRO A 82 -0.09 7.35 1.87
N ILE A 83 1.20 7.19 1.56
CA ILE A 83 2.29 7.27 2.55
C ILE A 83 2.36 8.68 3.14
N VAL A 84 2.36 9.71 2.28
CA VAL A 84 2.44 11.11 2.72
C VAL A 84 1.19 11.53 3.48
N VAL A 85 -0.01 11.16 3.01
CA VAL A 85 -1.26 11.43 3.73
C VAL A 85 -1.24 10.79 5.11
N PHE A 86 -0.81 9.54 5.21
CA PHE A 86 -0.74 8.84 6.48
C PHE A 86 0.28 9.48 7.44
N GLN A 87 1.50 9.74 6.97
CA GLN A 87 2.53 10.42 7.77
C GLN A 87 2.03 11.77 8.30
N ASN A 88 1.38 12.58 7.44
CA ASN A 88 0.81 13.86 7.84
C ASN A 88 -0.30 13.71 8.89
N LEU A 89 -1.14 12.68 8.80
CA LEU A 89 -2.19 12.43 9.80
C LEU A 89 -1.59 12.05 11.15
N GLU A 90 -0.53 11.24 11.17
CA GLU A 90 0.16 10.84 12.41
C GLU A 90 0.93 12.01 13.03
N THR A 91 1.66 12.81 12.24
CA THR A 91 2.33 14.02 12.75
C THR A 91 1.33 14.98 13.40
N ARG A 92 0.16 15.19 12.78
CA ARG A 92 -0.90 16.04 13.33
C ARG A 92 -1.57 15.46 14.59
N ARG A 93 -1.54 14.14 14.79
CA ARG A 93 -2.00 13.51 16.03
C ARG A 93 -0.98 13.71 17.14
N ALA A 94 0.30 13.49 16.87
CA ALA A 94 1.38 13.73 17.81
C ALA A 94 1.42 15.21 18.27
N GLU A 95 1.22 16.16 17.36
CA GLU A 95 1.13 17.59 17.69
C GLU A 95 -0.10 17.97 18.53
N ARG A 96 -1.19 17.18 18.50
CA ARG A 96 -2.39 17.43 19.32
C ARG A 96 -2.30 16.85 20.72
N GLU A 97 -1.37 15.92 20.94
CA GLU A 97 -1.18 15.23 22.21
C GLU A 97 -0.05 15.85 23.06
N ALA A 98 0.73 16.77 22.48
CA ALA A 98 1.77 17.56 23.15
C ALA A 98 1.24 18.90 23.67
#